data_AF-A0AAQ0TJQ7-F1
#
_entry.id   AF-A0AAQ0TJQ7-F1
#
_cell.length_a   1.000
_cell.length_b   1.000
_cell.length_c   1.000
_cell.angle_alpha   90.00
_cell.angle_beta   90.00
_cell.angle_gamma   90.00
#
_symmetry.space_group_name_H-M   'P 1'
#
loop_
_entity.id
_entity.type
_entity.pdbx_description
1 polymer ?
#
loop_
_entity_poly.entity_id
_entity_poly.type
_entity_poly.pdbx_seq_one_letter_code
_entity_poly.pdbx_strand_id
1 'polypeptide(L)' 'MSKTDNKNCNGWISTSDALPPLKTRVLIVESGAGRSTIRIAKLLGQAQSGAWYWSAQDTASKVTHWQPLPQIPEL' A
#
# COMPACT_ATOMS: atom_id res chain seq x y z
N MET A 1 -12.08 -21.91 14.05
CA MET A 1 -12.57 -20.70 13.35
C MET A 1 -11.92 -20.66 11.98
N SER A 2 -12.69 -20.91 10.92
CA SER A 2 -12.19 -20.83 9.54
C SER A 2 -11.65 -19.43 9.26
N LYS A 3 -10.36 -19.34 8.92
CA LYS A 3 -9.81 -18.16 8.25
C LYS A 3 -10.53 -18.08 6.92
N THR A 4 -11.48 -17.16 6.78
CA THR A 4 -12.06 -16.83 5.50
C THR A 4 -10.92 -16.32 4.63
N ASP A 5 -10.47 -17.17 3.70
CA ASP A 5 -9.55 -16.83 2.64
C ASP A 5 -10.10 -15.59 1.93
N ASN A 6 -9.49 -14.43 2.19
CA ASN A 6 -9.80 -13.16 1.56
C ASN A 6 -9.29 -13.15 0.10
N LYS A 7 -9.65 -14.18 -0.68
CA LYS A 7 -9.10 -14.51 -1.99
C LYS A 7 -9.57 -13.60 -3.14
N ASN A 8 -10.24 -12.48 -2.85
CA ASN A 8 -10.85 -11.63 -3.88
C ASN A 8 -10.52 -10.12 -3.76
N CYS A 9 -9.39 -9.74 -3.17
CA CYS A 9 -8.98 -8.33 -3.13
C CYS A 9 -8.23 -7.86 -4.38
N ASN A 10 -8.56 -8.30 -5.60
CA ASN A 10 -8.00 -7.79 -6.87
C ASN A 10 -6.46 -7.57 -6.88
N GLY A 11 -5.69 -8.41 -6.19
CA GLY A 11 -4.23 -8.28 -6.11
C GLY A 11 -3.69 -7.25 -5.10
N TRP A 12 -4.52 -6.66 -4.26
CA TRP A 12 -4.08 -5.82 -3.13
C TRP A 12 -3.41 -6.67 -2.04
N ILE A 13 -2.22 -6.25 -1.64
CA ILE A 13 -1.38 -6.88 -0.63
C ILE A 13 -1.40 -6.01 0.63
N SER A 14 -1.75 -6.60 1.78
CA SER A 14 -1.71 -5.88 3.06
C SER A 14 -0.26 -5.55 3.44
N THR A 15 -0.02 -4.35 3.98
CA THR A 15 1.30 -3.96 4.49
C THR A 15 1.73 -4.77 5.71
N SER A 16 0.80 -5.48 6.37
CA SER A 16 1.11 -6.47 7.41
C SER A 16 1.71 -7.76 6.87
N ASP A 17 1.40 -8.11 5.61
CA ASP A 17 1.75 -9.40 5.02
C ASP A 17 3.05 -9.29 4.24
N ALA A 18 3.17 -8.24 3.42
CA ALA A 18 4.39 -7.92 2.71
C ALA A 18 4.45 -6.43 2.36
N LEU A 19 5.67 -5.92 2.24
CA LEU A 19 5.95 -4.57 1.77
C LEU A 19 6.44 -4.60 0.32
N PRO A 20 6.16 -3.55 -0.48
CA PRO A 20 6.76 -3.43 -1.79
C PRO A 20 8.27 -3.17 -1.66
N PRO A 21 9.06 -3.45 -2.72
CA PRO A 21 10.46 -3.04 -2.76
C PRO A 21 10.62 -1.53 -2.53
N LEU A 22 11.68 -1.13 -1.82
CA LEU A 22 11.96 0.28 -1.56
C LEU A 22 12.11 1.06 -2.88
N LYS A 23 11.62 2.30 -2.87
CA LYS A 23 11.67 3.27 -3.98
C LYS A 23 10.94 2.85 -5.26
N THR A 24 10.25 1.70 -5.27
CA THR A 24 9.38 1.26 -6.36
C THR A 24 8.04 1.98 -6.32
N ARG A 25 7.53 2.40 -7.48
CA ARG A 25 6.20 3.02 -7.59
C ARG A 25 5.14 1.92 -7.56
N VAL A 26 4.15 2.10 -6.70
CA VAL A 26 3.02 1.18 -6.51
C VAL A 26 1.74 1.98 -6.33
N LEU A 27 0.58 1.35 -6.54
CA LEU A 27 -0.67 1.88 -6.01
C LEU A 27 -0.73 1.55 -4.52
N ILE A 28 -1.24 2.49 -3.73
CA ILE A 28 -1.46 2.33 -2.29
C ILE A 28 -2.91 2.62 -1.94
N VAL A 29 -3.41 1.97 -0.90
CA VAL A 29 -4.64 2.37 -0.19
C VAL A 29 -4.24 3.13 1.06
N GLU A 30 -4.54 4.42 1.07
CA GLU A 30 -4.38 5.32 2.19
C GLU A 30 -5.72 5.46 2.92
N SER A 31 -5.75 5.13 4.22
CA SER A 31 -6.95 5.22 5.05
C SER A 31 -6.74 6.22 6.19
N GLY A 32 -7.67 7.17 6.33
CA GLY A 32 -7.62 8.25 7.32
C GLY A 32 -8.91 9.07 7.31
N ALA A 33 -9.25 9.69 8.44
CA ALA A 33 -10.44 10.54 8.60
C ALA A 33 -11.77 9.93 8.07
N GLY A 34 -11.94 8.61 8.23
CA GLY A 34 -13.14 7.88 7.77
C GLY A 34 -13.24 7.70 6.25
N ARG A 35 -12.17 7.99 5.50
CA ARG A 35 -12.11 7.84 4.04
C ARG A 35 -10.93 6.96 3.64
N SER A 36 -11.06 6.33 2.48
CA SER A 36 -9.97 5.60 1.84
C SER A 36 -9.71 6.19 0.45
N THR A 37 -8.45 6.42 0.12
CA THR A 37 -8.05 6.92 -1.21
C THR A 37 -6.99 6.01 -1.82
N ILE A 38 -7.03 5.87 -3.15
CA ILE A 38 -6.01 5.15 -3.91
C ILE A 38 -5.08 6.16 -4.56
N ARG A 39 -3.77 6.00 -4.37
CA ARG A 39 -2.73 6.90 -4.90
C ARG A 39 -1.52 6.13 -5.39
N ILE A 40 -0.68 6.78 -6.20
CA ILE A 40 0.64 6.25 -6.55
C ILE A 40 1.66 6.76 -5.53
N ALA A 41 2.42 5.86 -4.91
CA ALA A 41 3.46 6.21 -3.94
C ALA A 41 4.67 5.27 -4.03
N LYS A 42 5.72 5.59 -3.28
CA LYS A 42 6.90 4.75 -3.06
C LYS A 42 7.09 4.51 -1.57
N LEU A 43 7.44 3.29 -1.18
CA LEU A 43 7.96 3.02 0.16
C LEU A 43 9.41 3.52 0.23
N LEU A 44 9.70 4.44 1.15
CA LEU A 44 11.00 5.11 1.22
C LEU A 44 11.90 4.54 2.32
N GLY A 45 11.32 3.96 3.37
CA GLY A 45 12.05 3.35 4.48
C GLY A 45 11.22 3.32 5.76
N GLN A 46 11.87 3.04 6.88
CA GLN A 46 11.25 2.98 8.19
C GLN A 46 11.81 4.10 9.08
N ALA A 47 10.92 4.82 9.76
CA ALA A 47 11.30 5.75 10.81
C ALA A 47 11.79 4.98 12.05
N GLN A 48 12.53 5.65 12.95
CA GLN A 48 12.99 5.06 14.21
C GLN A 48 11.84 4.56 15.10
N SER A 49 10.65 5.13 14.96
CA SER A 49 9.42 4.69 15.63
C SER A 49 8.86 3.36 15.10
N GLY A 50 9.46 2.77 14.07
CA GLY A 50 8.97 1.58 13.38
C GLY A 50 7.89 1.87 12.34
N ALA A 51 7.45 3.12 12.19
CA ALA A 51 6.48 3.50 11.17
C ALA A 51 7.12 3.53 9.77
N TRP A 52 6.43 2.95 8.79
CA TRP A 52 6.85 3.02 7.39
C TRP A 52 6.56 4.38 6.79
N TYR A 53 7.53 4.92 6.05
CA TYR A 53 7.46 6.22 5.39
C TYR A 53 7.23 6.06 3.89
N TRP A 54 6.23 6.77 3.38
CA TRP A 54 5.81 6.72 1.98
C TRP A 54 5.88 8.11 1.34
N SER A 55 6.26 8.18 0.06
CA SER A 55 6.56 9.45 -0.63
C SER A 55 5.39 10.43 -0.80
N ALA A 56 4.14 9.95 -0.69
CA ALA A 56 2.94 10.72 -0.96
C ALA A 56 1.85 10.52 0.11
N GLN A 57 2.24 10.03 1.29
CA GLN A 57 1.32 9.80 2.39
C GLN A 57 1.05 11.08 3.17
N ASP A 58 -0.22 11.34 3.44
CA ASP A 58 -0.69 12.37 4.37
C ASP A 58 -0.34 11.97 5.80
N THR A 59 0.18 12.91 6.59
CA THR A 59 0.61 12.69 7.99
C THR A 59 -0.52 12.18 8.89
N ALA A 60 -1.78 12.47 8.55
CA ALA A 60 -2.95 12.00 9.32
C ALA A 60 -3.49 10.62 8.88
N SER A 61 -2.82 9.94 7.94
CA SER A 61 -3.32 8.72 7.31
C SER A 61 -2.36 7.54 7.48
N LYS A 62 -2.84 6.33 7.18
CA LYS A 62 -2.02 5.12 7.16
C LYS A 62 -2.17 4.37 5.85
N VAL A 63 -1.05 3.92 5.30
CA VAL A 63 -1.06 2.98 4.17
C VAL A 63 -1.36 1.58 4.67
N THR A 64 -2.46 1.00 4.19
CA THR A 64 -2.94 -0.32 4.65
C THR A 64 -2.66 -1.42 3.64
N HIS A 65 -2.74 -1.10 2.35
CA HIS A 65 -2.55 -2.06 1.26
C HIS A 65 -1.78 -1.42 0.11
N TRP A 66 -1.16 -2.25 -0.72
CA TRP A 66 -0.51 -1.84 -1.96
C TRP A 66 -0.71 -2.86 -3.07
N GLN A 67 -0.52 -2.44 -4.31
CA GLN A 67 -0.43 -3.35 -5.47
C GLN A 67 0.57 -2.79 -6.49
N PRO A 68 1.21 -3.64 -7.31
CA PRO A 68 2.02 -3.18 -8.44
C PRO A 68 1.24 -2.20 -9.34
N LEU A 69 1.93 -1.27 -9.98
CA LEU A 69 1.29 -0.49 -11.05
C LEU A 69 0.91 -1.43 -12.19
N PRO A 70 -0.29 -1.28 -12.80
CA PRO A 70 -0.61 -2.00 -14.01
C PRO A 70 0.41 -1.65 -15.10
N GLN A 71 0.90 -2.67 -15.81
CA GLN A 71 1.72 -2.45 -16.99
C GLN A 71 0.80 -2.02 -18.14
N ILE A 72 1.17 -0.92 -18.80
CA ILE A 72 0.54 -0.57 -20.07
C ILE A 72 1.09 -1.58 -21.09
N PRO A 73 0.23 -2.29 -21.84
CA PRO A 73 0.70 -3.17 -22.92
C PRO A 73 1.60 -2.36 -23.86
N GLU A 74 2.73 -2.94 -24.27
CA GLU A 74 3.51 -2.38 -25.35
C GLU A 74 2.63 -2.37 -26.62
N LEU A 75 2.55 -1.22 -27.29
CA LEU A 75 1.81 -1.02 -28.54
C LEU A 75 2.58 -1.62 -29.73
#